data_AF-A0A3T0N1H3-F1
#
_entry.id   AF-A0A3T0N1H3-F1
#
_cell.length_a   1.000
_cell.length_b   1.000
_cell.length_c   1.000
_cell.angle_alpha   90.00
_cell.angle_beta   90.00
_cell.angle_gamma   90.00
#
_symmetry.space_group_name_H-M   'P 1'
#
loop_
_entity.id
_entity.type
_entity.pdbx_description
1 polymer ?
#
loop_
_entity_poly.entity_id
_entity_poly.type
_entity_poly.pdbx_seq_one_letter_code
_entity_poly.pdbx_strand_id
1 'polypeptide(L)'
;MTPDFQIIANSVDQTAQFKDRLVNLTLTDQAGQKSDTAQITLDNRDNRIELPDVGAVLDISLGLKETGLVPMGRYVVDELSGDLFPNTLTISAKAADMLGGIKAPKTRNWDDVTVQDIVAKIAGENGLETAVAESLKAHFYGYLAQTAESDLNFLTRLARDLDATAKPAGGALVFIKRGIGKAADGSDLPVPVINVTQMSRGNWKASGRGKYSKVIAEWSELGAAKVRQVSAGDGEPLLKLRHRYASQNEAQRAADSALESSKRASGKASIQLAGFDGGLLAEGFVDLQGIHPGLSGKWLVTQVTHRLGNTLITSFDGERDNDA
;
A
#
# COMPACT_ATOMS: atom_id res chain seq x y z
N MET A 1 16.81 -22.82 -10.82
CA MET A 1 16.92 -21.36 -10.68
C MET A 1 17.52 -21.08 -9.31
N THR A 2 18.63 -20.36 -9.28
CA THR A 2 19.40 -20.09 -8.07
C THR A 2 19.08 -18.69 -7.55
N PRO A 3 18.43 -18.56 -6.38
CA PRO A 3 18.19 -17.27 -5.75
C PRO A 3 19.48 -16.48 -5.53
N ASP A 4 19.40 -15.17 -5.71
CA ASP A 4 20.46 -14.24 -5.37
C ASP A 4 19.85 -12.94 -4.82
N PHE A 5 20.68 -12.17 -4.11
CA PHE A 5 20.29 -10.90 -3.54
C PHE A 5 21.48 -9.95 -3.48
N GLN A 6 21.19 -8.67 -3.33
CA GLN A 6 22.18 -7.66 -2.98
C GLN A 6 21.61 -6.77 -1.87
N ILE A 7 22.41 -6.50 -0.85
CA ILE A 7 22.09 -5.53 0.20
C ILE A 7 23.24 -4.55 0.31
N ILE A 8 22.95 -3.28 0.00
CA ILE A 8 23.88 -2.17 0.16
C ILE A 8 23.43 -1.39 1.40
N ALA A 9 24.27 -1.32 2.43
CA ALA A 9 24.03 -0.53 3.63
C ALA A 9 24.91 0.73 3.60
N ASN A 10 24.32 1.92 3.66
CA ASN A 10 25.04 3.20 3.62
C ASN A 10 26.07 3.30 2.47
N SER A 11 25.68 2.86 1.27
CA SER A 11 26.52 2.78 0.05
C SER A 11 27.67 1.76 0.09
N VAL A 12 27.72 0.90 1.11
CA VAL A 12 28.68 -0.22 1.21
C VAL A 12 27.95 -1.54 0.95
N ASP A 13 28.45 -2.34 0.02
CA ASP A 13 27.87 -3.64 -0.30
C ASP A 13 28.16 -4.65 0.83
N GLN A 14 27.11 -5.07 1.54
CA GLN A 14 27.18 -6.03 2.66
C GLN A 14 26.86 -7.46 2.23
N THR A 15 26.58 -7.70 0.95
CA THR A 15 26.07 -8.96 0.43
C THR A 15 26.97 -10.14 0.77
N ALA A 16 28.29 -9.96 0.69
CA ALA A 16 29.25 -11.02 0.99
C ALA A 16 29.19 -11.49 2.45
N GLN A 17 28.95 -10.57 3.40
CA GLN A 17 28.84 -10.89 4.82
C GLN A 17 27.55 -11.67 5.12
N PHE A 18 26.48 -11.39 4.37
CA PHE A 18 25.18 -12.02 4.57
C PHE A 18 25.01 -13.33 3.79
N LYS A 19 25.80 -13.58 2.73
CA LYS A 19 25.56 -14.68 1.78
C LYS A 19 25.52 -16.08 2.39
N ASP A 20 26.44 -16.39 3.32
CA ASP A 20 26.47 -17.68 4.05
C ASP A 20 25.57 -17.68 5.31
N ARG A 21 25.07 -16.52 5.70
CA ARG A 21 24.39 -16.30 6.98
C ARG A 21 22.91 -16.01 6.83
N LEU A 22 22.42 -15.76 5.62
CA LEU A 22 21.03 -15.42 5.40
C LEU A 22 20.12 -16.61 5.72
N VAL A 23 19.31 -16.46 6.76
CA VAL A 23 18.26 -17.41 7.12
C VAL A 23 16.99 -17.10 6.34
N ASN A 24 16.60 -15.82 6.34
CA ASN A 24 15.42 -15.36 5.62
C ASN A 24 15.48 -13.86 5.34
N LEU A 25 15.01 -13.43 4.18
CA LEU A 25 14.75 -12.03 3.84
C LEU A 25 13.30 -11.92 3.36
N THR A 26 12.51 -11.09 4.02
CA THR A 26 11.11 -10.81 3.64
C THR A 26 10.97 -9.34 3.30
N LEU A 27 10.45 -9.04 2.11
CA LEU A 27 10.00 -7.71 1.72
C LEU A 27 8.48 -7.73 1.61
N THR A 28 7.81 -6.73 2.18
CA THR A 28 6.36 -6.60 2.10
C THR A 28 5.99 -5.23 1.56
N ASP A 29 5.35 -5.18 0.39
CA ASP A 29 4.72 -4.00 -0.20
C ASP A 29 3.24 -3.99 0.18
N GLN A 30 2.74 -2.85 0.66
CA GLN A 30 1.37 -2.72 1.19
C GLN A 30 0.58 -1.64 0.46
N ALA A 31 -0.68 -1.93 0.16
CA ALA A 31 -1.61 -0.92 -0.32
C ALA A 31 -2.07 0.02 0.82
N GLY A 32 -2.41 1.25 0.45
CA GLY A 32 -3.03 2.22 1.36
C GLY A 32 -2.09 2.76 2.44
N GLN A 33 -2.49 2.64 3.72
CA GLN A 33 -1.89 3.41 4.84
C GLN A 33 -0.68 2.74 5.51
N LYS A 34 -0.37 1.49 5.14
CA LYS A 34 0.72 0.73 5.74
C LYS A 34 2.00 1.01 4.96
N SER A 35 3.11 1.18 5.66
CA SER A 35 4.43 1.31 5.02
C SER A 35 4.96 -0.05 4.62
N ASP A 36 5.76 -0.08 3.55
CA ASP A 36 6.49 -1.27 3.17
C ASP A 36 7.54 -1.61 4.23
N THR A 37 7.84 -2.89 4.36
CA THR A 37 8.78 -3.41 5.35
C THR A 37 9.79 -4.33 4.72
N ALA A 38 10.99 -4.33 5.29
CA ALA A 38 12.03 -5.31 5.05
C ALA A 38 12.42 -5.95 6.37
N GLN A 39 12.59 -7.27 6.36
CA GLN A 39 13.10 -8.02 7.50
C GLN A 39 14.17 -8.98 7.01
N ILE A 40 15.36 -8.89 7.58
CA ILE A 40 16.50 -9.74 7.26
C ILE A 40 16.90 -10.49 8.52
N THR A 41 16.81 -11.81 8.51
CA THR A 41 17.24 -12.69 9.59
C THR A 41 18.51 -13.41 9.18
N LEU A 42 19.53 -13.33 10.03
CA LEU A 42 20.88 -13.84 9.81
C LEU A 42 21.29 -14.81 10.93
N ASP A 43 22.02 -15.86 10.57
CA ASP A 43 22.78 -16.71 11.49
C ASP A 43 23.98 -15.90 11.98
N ASN A 44 23.92 -15.50 13.24
CA ASN A 44 24.96 -14.70 13.88
C ASN A 44 25.97 -15.56 14.66
N ARG A 45 26.16 -16.84 14.28
CA ARG A 45 27.23 -17.67 14.83
C ARG A 45 28.57 -16.95 14.80
N ASP A 46 29.31 -17.04 15.90
CA ASP A 46 30.63 -16.43 16.09
C ASP A 46 30.66 -14.89 16.13
N ASN A 47 29.50 -14.19 16.14
CA ASN A 47 29.38 -12.73 16.23
C ASN A 47 30.23 -11.97 15.17
N ARG A 48 30.27 -12.48 13.94
CA ARG A 48 31.09 -11.90 12.84
C ARG A 48 30.32 -10.93 11.93
N ILE A 49 29.03 -10.76 12.17
CA ILE A 49 28.20 -9.81 11.43
C ILE A 49 28.37 -8.45 12.08
N GLU A 50 28.73 -7.45 11.27
CA GLU A 50 28.76 -6.07 11.72
C GLU A 50 27.32 -5.56 11.77
N LEU A 51 26.91 -5.06 12.94
CA LEU A 51 25.57 -4.54 13.12
C LEU A 51 25.44 -3.22 12.35
N PRO A 52 24.48 -3.07 11.42
CA PRO A 52 24.22 -1.76 10.84
C PRO A 52 23.63 -0.84 11.91
N ASP A 53 23.92 0.46 11.83
CA ASP A 53 23.30 1.40 12.75
C ASP A 53 21.77 1.42 12.59
N VAL A 54 21.03 1.62 13.69
CA VAL A 54 19.63 2.02 13.59
C VAL A 54 19.59 3.39 12.89
N GLY A 55 18.79 3.49 11.83
CA GLY A 55 18.78 4.63 10.92
C GLY A 55 19.61 4.42 9.64
N ALA A 56 20.38 3.33 9.54
CA ALA A 56 21.11 3.00 8.31
C ALA A 56 20.15 2.77 7.13
N VAL A 57 20.56 3.23 5.95
CA VAL A 57 19.80 3.08 4.70
C VAL A 57 20.25 1.80 4.01
N LEU A 58 19.29 0.95 3.67
CA LEU A 58 19.46 -0.31 2.95
C LEU A 58 18.85 -0.20 1.55
N ASP A 59 19.66 -0.33 0.50
CA ASP A 59 19.16 -0.62 -0.85
C ASP A 59 19.14 -2.15 -1.04
N ILE A 60 17.95 -2.72 -1.27
CA ILE A 60 17.75 -4.17 -1.36
C ILE A 60 17.33 -4.56 -2.77
N SER A 61 18.05 -5.51 -3.36
CA SER A 61 17.69 -6.14 -4.63
C SER A 61 17.54 -7.65 -4.47
N LEU A 62 16.54 -8.23 -5.15
CA LEU A 62 16.27 -9.67 -5.14
C LEU A 62 16.20 -10.19 -6.58
N GLY A 63 16.61 -11.44 -6.79
CA GLY A 63 16.44 -12.04 -8.10
C GLY A 63 17.02 -13.45 -8.18
N LEU A 64 17.35 -13.83 -9.40
CA LEU A 64 17.96 -15.11 -9.70
C LEU A 64 19.29 -14.86 -10.40
N LYS A 65 20.29 -15.70 -10.15
CA LYS A 65 21.59 -15.58 -10.85
C LYS A 65 21.45 -15.62 -12.36
N GLU A 66 20.47 -16.37 -12.84
CA GLU A 66 20.23 -16.59 -14.26
C GLU A 66 19.51 -15.43 -14.95
N THR A 67 18.72 -14.64 -14.23
CA THR A 67 17.90 -13.55 -14.79
C THR A 67 18.32 -12.17 -14.32
N GLY A 68 19.23 -12.07 -13.36
CA GLY A 68 19.66 -10.83 -12.74
C GLY A 68 18.83 -10.44 -11.51
N LEU A 69 19.29 -9.38 -10.85
CA LEU A 69 18.65 -8.78 -9.68
C LEU A 69 17.68 -7.68 -10.08
N VAL A 70 16.55 -7.62 -9.40
CA VAL A 70 15.55 -6.56 -9.49
C VAL A 70 15.69 -5.66 -8.26
N PRO A 71 15.84 -4.33 -8.42
CA PRO A 71 15.79 -3.40 -7.29
C PRO A 71 14.41 -3.45 -6.64
N MET A 72 14.36 -3.78 -5.35
CA MET A 72 13.09 -3.96 -4.63
C MET A 72 12.71 -2.74 -3.79
N GLY A 73 13.68 -1.88 -3.49
CA GLY A 73 13.43 -0.64 -2.79
C GLY A 73 14.56 -0.26 -1.84
N ARG A 74 14.34 0.88 -1.19
CA ARG A 74 15.22 1.43 -0.17
C ARG A 74 14.49 1.40 1.16
N TYR A 75 15.18 1.00 2.22
CA TYR A 75 14.63 0.83 3.56
C TYR A 75 15.52 1.49 4.61
N VAL A 76 14.96 2.00 5.71
CA VAL A 76 15.70 2.52 6.86
C VAL A 76 15.56 1.54 8.01
N VAL A 77 16.69 1.09 8.56
CA VAL A 77 16.72 0.22 9.75
C VAL A 77 16.07 0.94 10.92
N ASP A 78 15.03 0.35 11.50
CA ASP A 78 14.35 0.91 12.67
C ASP A 78 14.56 0.10 13.94
N GLU A 79 14.86 -1.20 13.80
CA GLU A 79 15.08 -2.09 14.93
C GLU A 79 16.08 -3.20 14.59
N LEU A 80 16.96 -3.47 15.56
CA LEU A 80 17.80 -4.67 15.59
C LEU A 80 17.36 -5.55 16.75
N SER A 81 17.13 -6.83 16.48
CA SER A 81 16.76 -7.82 17.48
C SER A 81 17.48 -9.15 17.20
N GLY A 82 17.36 -10.11 18.10
CA GLY A 82 18.02 -11.40 17.93
C GLY A 82 17.82 -12.30 19.14
N ASP A 83 17.98 -13.60 18.91
CA ASP A 83 18.01 -14.60 19.97
C ASP A 83 19.47 -14.91 20.35
N LEU A 84 19.72 -15.23 21.62
CA LEU A 84 21.04 -15.69 22.06
C LEU A 84 21.27 -17.16 21.70
N PHE A 85 20.21 -17.98 21.67
CA PHE A 85 20.27 -19.42 21.41
C PHE A 85 19.05 -19.90 20.61
N PRO A 86 19.21 -20.35 19.34
CA PRO A 86 20.42 -20.17 18.53
C PRO A 86 20.75 -18.68 18.34
N ASN A 87 22.01 -18.34 18.11
CA ASN A 87 22.42 -16.93 17.96
C ASN A 87 21.94 -16.37 16.61
N THR A 88 20.95 -15.48 16.65
CA THR A 88 20.36 -14.87 15.46
C THR A 88 20.46 -13.35 15.52
N LEU A 89 20.48 -12.73 14.35
CA LEU A 89 20.33 -11.27 14.19
C LEU A 89 19.19 -11.01 13.21
N THR A 90 18.22 -10.20 13.62
CA THR A 90 17.12 -9.72 12.80
C THR A 90 17.23 -8.22 12.64
N ILE A 91 17.37 -7.78 11.39
CA ILE A 91 17.35 -6.38 10.98
C ILE A 91 15.94 -6.09 10.47
N SER A 92 15.20 -5.28 11.20
CA SER A 92 13.90 -4.75 10.77
C SER A 92 14.10 -3.37 10.17
N ALA A 93 13.46 -3.13 9.04
CA ALA A 93 13.51 -1.87 8.35
C ALA A 93 12.15 -1.53 7.73
N LYS A 94 11.88 -0.24 7.59
CA LYS A 94 10.69 0.30 6.91
C LYS A 94 11.11 1.01 5.64
N ALA A 95 10.22 1.14 4.66
CA ALA A 95 10.46 1.91 3.45
C ALA A 95 11.16 3.23 3.81
N ALA A 96 12.29 3.48 3.17
CA ALA A 96 13.06 4.69 3.34
C ALA A 96 12.28 5.84 2.70
N ASP A 97 11.49 6.51 3.51
CA ASP A 97 11.03 7.83 3.13
C ASP A 97 12.22 8.76 3.25
N MET A 98 12.76 9.17 2.11
CA MET A 98 13.82 10.19 1.98
C MET A 98 13.42 11.55 2.57
N LEU A 99 12.24 11.64 3.20
CA LEU A 99 11.47 12.82 3.51
C LEU A 99 10.95 12.72 4.94
N GLY A 100 11.86 12.68 5.92
CA GLY A 100 11.47 12.67 7.34
C GLY A 100 10.47 13.79 7.70
N GLY A 101 10.50 14.92 6.98
CA GLY A 101 9.54 16.02 7.09
C GLY A 101 8.09 15.65 6.77
N ILE A 102 7.82 14.68 5.89
CA ILE A 102 6.45 14.30 5.51
C ILE A 102 5.76 13.50 6.61
N LYS A 103 6.54 12.80 7.44
CA LYS A 103 6.08 12.01 8.59
C LYS A 103 6.15 12.78 9.90
N ALA A 104 6.84 13.93 9.94
CA ALA A 104 6.87 14.80 11.10
C ALA A 104 5.48 15.43 11.35
N PRO A 105 4.95 15.41 12.59
CA PRO A 105 3.71 16.08 12.93
C PRO A 105 3.78 17.59 12.64
N LYS A 106 2.73 18.13 12.01
CA LYS A 106 2.59 19.57 11.77
C LYS A 106 1.24 20.05 12.31
N THR A 107 1.19 21.35 12.63
CA THR A 107 -0.05 22.04 12.96
C THR A 107 -0.23 23.22 12.00
N ARG A 108 -1.22 23.13 11.12
CA ARG A 108 -1.58 24.16 10.15
C ARG A 108 -3.03 24.00 9.68
N ASN A 109 -3.54 25.02 9.02
CA ASN A 109 -4.83 24.98 8.34
C ASN A 109 -4.65 25.09 6.82
N TRP A 110 -5.72 24.73 6.12
CA TRP A 110 -5.85 24.81 4.68
C TRP A 110 -7.21 25.44 4.38
N ASP A 111 -7.21 26.61 3.76
CA ASP A 111 -8.41 27.39 3.47
C ASP A 111 -8.63 27.49 1.96
N ASP A 112 -9.85 27.24 1.50
CA ASP A 112 -10.27 27.36 0.10
C ASP A 112 -9.33 26.68 -0.91
N VAL A 113 -8.97 25.42 -0.64
CA VAL A 113 -8.01 24.64 -1.44
C VAL A 113 -8.65 23.43 -2.12
N THR A 114 -8.04 23.00 -3.23
CA THR A 114 -8.33 21.71 -3.85
C THR A 114 -7.37 20.62 -3.41
N VAL A 115 -7.71 19.34 -3.67
CA VAL A 115 -6.77 18.21 -3.48
C VAL A 115 -5.47 18.45 -4.27
N GLN A 116 -5.55 18.96 -5.49
CA GLN A 116 -4.36 19.30 -6.28
C GLN A 116 -3.46 20.30 -5.55
N ASP A 117 -4.03 21.36 -4.97
CA ASP A 117 -3.27 22.38 -4.25
C ASP A 117 -2.59 21.81 -3.00
N ILE A 118 -3.32 20.99 -2.23
CA ILE A 118 -2.82 20.33 -1.04
C ILE A 118 -1.64 19.42 -1.37
N VAL A 119 -1.84 18.49 -2.33
CA VAL A 119 -0.82 17.52 -2.71
C VAL A 119 0.39 18.23 -3.32
N ALA A 120 0.18 19.25 -4.16
CA ALA A 120 1.27 20.01 -4.77
C ALA A 120 2.14 20.72 -3.73
N LYS A 121 1.51 21.35 -2.74
CA LYS A 121 2.23 22.05 -1.67
C LYS A 121 3.04 21.07 -0.83
N ILE A 122 2.45 19.94 -0.42
CA ILE A 122 3.16 18.92 0.37
C ILE A 122 4.29 18.28 -0.44
N ALA A 123 4.05 17.97 -1.72
CA ALA A 123 5.07 17.40 -2.60
C ALA A 123 6.27 18.34 -2.70
N GLY A 124 6.04 19.63 -2.98
CA GLY A 124 7.10 20.64 -3.06
C GLY A 124 7.88 20.84 -1.78
N GLU A 125 7.21 20.87 -0.61
CA GLU A 125 7.86 20.94 0.72
C GLU A 125 8.80 19.76 0.99
N ASN A 126 8.58 18.65 0.29
CA ASN A 126 9.34 17.42 0.44
C ASN A 126 10.08 17.05 -0.87
N GLY A 127 10.33 17.98 -1.78
CA GLY A 127 11.13 17.71 -3.00
C GLY A 127 10.61 16.56 -3.88
N LEU A 128 9.30 16.27 -3.81
CA LEU A 128 8.63 15.29 -4.64
C LEU A 128 7.94 15.97 -5.81
N GLU A 129 7.82 15.24 -6.92
CA GLU A 129 6.89 15.62 -7.98
C GLU A 129 5.44 15.40 -7.54
N THR A 130 4.51 16.14 -8.14
CA THR A 130 3.08 16.02 -7.82
C THR A 130 2.38 15.13 -8.82
N ALA A 131 1.71 14.08 -8.36
CA ALA A 131 1.04 13.11 -9.20
C ALA A 131 -0.40 12.84 -8.73
N VAL A 132 -1.36 13.63 -9.20
CA VAL A 132 -2.78 13.53 -8.79
C VAL A 132 -3.65 13.08 -9.96
N ALA A 133 -4.49 12.07 -9.75
CA ALA A 133 -5.44 11.62 -10.76
C ALA A 133 -6.43 12.74 -11.12
N GLU A 134 -6.72 12.90 -12.42
CA GLU A 134 -7.59 13.97 -12.95
C GLU A 134 -8.95 14.04 -12.23
N SER A 135 -9.57 12.90 -11.96
CA SER A 135 -10.86 12.81 -11.27
C SER A 135 -10.82 13.34 -9.83
N LEU A 136 -9.65 13.48 -9.22
CA LEU A 136 -9.48 13.90 -7.84
C LEU A 136 -9.03 15.35 -7.69
N LYS A 137 -8.43 15.94 -8.74
CA LYS A 137 -7.79 17.27 -8.68
C LYS A 137 -8.72 18.36 -8.17
N ALA A 138 -9.94 18.43 -8.72
CA ALA A 138 -10.89 19.50 -8.46
C ALA A 138 -11.69 19.36 -7.14
N HIS A 139 -11.42 18.33 -6.33
CA HIS A 139 -12.11 18.19 -5.04
C HIS A 139 -11.74 19.33 -4.10
N PHE A 140 -12.71 20.18 -3.81
CA PHE A 140 -12.55 21.41 -3.03
C PHE A 140 -12.86 21.21 -1.54
N TYR A 141 -12.11 21.94 -0.71
CA TYR A 141 -12.33 22.07 0.72
C TYR A 141 -12.21 23.54 1.13
N GLY A 142 -13.28 24.10 1.71
CA GLY A 142 -13.25 25.47 2.23
C GLY A 142 -12.38 25.61 3.47
N TYR A 143 -12.31 24.57 4.31
CA TYR A 143 -11.44 24.53 5.48
C TYR A 143 -11.03 23.10 5.81
N LEU A 144 -9.75 22.88 6.07
CA LEU A 144 -9.22 21.66 6.70
C LEU A 144 -8.18 22.02 7.76
N ALA A 145 -8.30 21.41 8.93
CA ALA A 145 -7.26 21.44 9.94
C ALA A 145 -6.34 20.22 9.79
N GLN A 146 -5.03 20.47 9.89
CA GLN A 146 -3.99 19.48 10.12
C GLN A 146 -3.40 19.79 11.49
N THR A 147 -3.86 19.13 12.54
CA THR A 147 -3.49 19.46 13.93
C THR A 147 -2.67 18.34 14.53
N ALA A 148 -1.40 18.61 14.87
CA ALA A 148 -0.45 17.61 15.34
C ALA A 148 -0.44 16.34 14.45
N GLU A 149 -0.62 16.54 13.14
CA GLU A 149 -0.83 15.50 12.15
C GLU A 149 0.27 15.63 11.09
N SER A 150 0.93 14.53 10.74
CA SER A 150 1.93 14.55 9.68
C SER A 150 1.29 14.74 8.31
N ASP A 151 2.06 15.24 7.34
CA ASP A 151 1.54 15.45 5.99
C ASP A 151 1.06 14.13 5.36
N LEU A 152 1.80 13.05 5.59
CA LEU A 152 1.40 11.73 5.09
C LEU A 152 0.11 11.26 5.75
N ASN A 153 -0.06 11.43 7.07
CA ASN A 153 -1.30 11.04 7.76
C ASN A 153 -2.48 11.89 7.31
N PHE A 154 -2.26 13.20 7.14
CA PHE A 154 -3.26 14.14 6.62
C PHE A 154 -3.75 13.73 5.22
N LEU A 155 -2.82 13.51 4.29
CA LEU A 155 -3.13 13.06 2.94
C LEU A 155 -3.82 11.70 2.93
N THR A 156 -3.36 10.78 3.76
CA THR A 156 -3.93 9.45 3.91
C THR A 156 -5.38 9.50 4.41
N ARG A 157 -5.69 10.43 5.32
CA ARG A 157 -7.05 10.70 5.77
C ARG A 157 -7.92 11.25 4.65
N LEU A 158 -7.44 12.23 3.88
CA LEU A 158 -8.16 12.77 2.71
C LEU A 158 -8.39 11.70 1.64
N ALA A 159 -7.38 10.87 1.36
CA ALA A 159 -7.46 9.78 0.41
C ALA A 159 -8.54 8.78 0.81
N ARG A 160 -8.64 8.44 2.11
CA ARG A 160 -9.70 7.56 2.62
C ARG A 160 -11.10 8.11 2.32
N ASP A 161 -11.32 9.40 2.55
CA ASP A 161 -12.63 10.04 2.32
C ASP A 161 -13.03 10.07 0.83
N LEU A 162 -12.07 9.90 -0.07
CA LEU A 162 -12.25 9.92 -1.52
C LEU A 162 -12.08 8.53 -2.18
N ASP A 163 -11.95 7.46 -1.39
CA ASP A 163 -11.63 6.12 -1.88
C ASP A 163 -10.37 6.08 -2.78
N ALA A 164 -9.36 6.83 -2.35
CA ALA A 164 -8.08 7.03 -3.01
C ALA A 164 -6.93 6.48 -2.15
N THR A 165 -5.74 6.44 -2.75
CA THR A 165 -4.46 6.23 -2.06
C THR A 165 -3.63 7.49 -2.17
N ALA A 166 -2.93 7.84 -1.09
CA ALA A 166 -1.83 8.80 -1.08
C ALA A 166 -0.53 8.12 -0.63
N LYS A 167 0.52 8.11 -1.48
CA LYS A 167 1.84 7.59 -1.09
C LYS A 167 2.99 8.24 -1.88
N PRO A 168 4.17 8.42 -1.26
CA PRO A 168 5.41 8.68 -2.01
C PRO A 168 5.78 7.44 -2.83
N ALA A 169 5.97 7.58 -4.14
CA ALA A 169 6.43 6.51 -5.02
C ALA A 169 7.16 7.09 -6.23
N GLY A 170 8.30 6.49 -6.60
CA GLY A 170 9.03 6.87 -7.83
C GLY A 170 9.48 8.34 -7.88
N GLY A 171 9.73 8.98 -6.74
CA GLY A 171 10.08 10.42 -6.68
C GLY A 171 8.88 11.38 -6.76
N ALA A 172 7.65 10.85 -6.81
CA ALA A 172 6.43 11.64 -6.79
C ALA A 172 5.58 11.35 -5.55
N LEU A 173 4.74 12.30 -5.16
CA LEU A 173 3.65 12.12 -4.23
C LEU A 173 2.39 11.78 -5.03
N VAL A 174 2.03 10.50 -5.02
CA VAL A 174 0.94 9.94 -5.81
C VAL A 174 -0.36 10.01 -5.02
N PHE A 175 -1.40 10.60 -5.63
CA PHE A 175 -2.77 10.67 -5.09
C PHE A 175 -3.76 10.19 -6.16
N ILE A 176 -4.14 8.91 -6.12
CA ILE A 176 -4.92 8.24 -7.17
C ILE A 176 -6.11 7.48 -6.62
N LYS A 177 -7.16 7.30 -7.43
CA LYS A 177 -8.34 6.52 -7.03
C LYS A 177 -7.96 5.03 -6.91
N ARG A 178 -8.48 4.36 -5.88
CA ARG A 178 -8.22 2.93 -5.69
C ARG A 178 -8.99 2.10 -6.70
N GLY A 179 -8.39 1.00 -7.15
CA GLY A 179 -9.10 -0.03 -7.92
C GLY A 179 -9.50 0.36 -9.34
N ILE A 180 -8.91 1.41 -9.92
CA ILE A 180 -9.16 1.77 -11.33
C ILE A 180 -8.07 1.28 -12.29
N GLY A 181 -6.92 0.86 -11.77
CA GLY A 181 -5.82 0.31 -12.56
C GLY A 181 -5.13 1.35 -13.43
N LYS A 182 -5.10 2.60 -12.97
CA LYS A 182 -4.50 3.72 -13.69
C LYS A 182 -3.43 4.40 -12.84
N ALA A 183 -2.36 4.82 -13.49
CA ALA A 183 -1.38 5.72 -12.92
C ALA A 183 -1.95 7.16 -12.82
N ALA A 184 -1.22 8.04 -12.15
CA ALA A 184 -1.65 9.43 -11.93
C ALA A 184 -1.81 10.24 -13.23
N ASP A 185 -1.04 9.90 -14.27
CA ASP A 185 -1.14 10.47 -15.61
C ASP A 185 -2.31 9.90 -16.44
N GLY A 186 -3.06 8.94 -15.89
CA GLY A 186 -4.20 8.29 -16.53
C GLY A 186 -3.85 7.10 -17.42
N SER A 187 -2.57 6.75 -17.55
CA SER A 187 -2.10 5.54 -18.24
C SER A 187 -2.54 4.28 -17.50
N ASP A 188 -2.77 3.18 -18.24
CA ASP A 188 -3.15 1.91 -17.64
C ASP A 188 -1.93 1.26 -16.98
N LEU A 189 -2.11 0.81 -15.73
CA LEU A 189 -1.10 0.00 -15.05
C LEU A 189 -1.02 -1.38 -15.69
N PRO A 190 0.18 -1.96 -15.84
CA PRO A 190 0.33 -3.31 -16.36
C PRO A 190 -0.45 -4.30 -15.49
N VAL A 191 -1.16 -5.23 -16.16
CA VAL A 191 -1.93 -6.29 -15.50
C VAL A 191 -1.29 -7.63 -15.85
N PRO A 192 -0.28 -8.08 -15.08
CA PRO A 192 0.33 -9.39 -15.29
C PRO A 192 -0.70 -10.51 -15.20
N VAL A 193 -0.61 -11.44 -16.15
CA VAL A 193 -1.43 -12.66 -16.18
C VAL A 193 -0.74 -13.73 -15.34
N ILE A 194 -1.46 -14.25 -14.34
CA ILE A 194 -1.00 -15.35 -13.48
C ILE A 194 -1.85 -16.58 -13.76
N ASN A 195 -1.25 -17.57 -14.39
CA ASN A 195 -1.89 -18.86 -14.63
C ASN A 195 -1.78 -19.78 -13.41
N VAL A 196 -2.74 -20.68 -13.23
CA VAL A 196 -2.74 -21.66 -12.12
C VAL A 196 -1.45 -22.48 -12.06
N THR A 197 -0.82 -22.73 -13.21
CA THR A 197 0.46 -23.46 -13.30
C THR A 197 1.64 -22.72 -12.69
N GLN A 198 1.52 -21.41 -12.48
CA GLN A 198 2.52 -20.58 -11.79
C GLN A 198 2.26 -20.52 -10.28
N MET A 199 1.14 -21.05 -9.78
CA MET A 199 0.77 -21.01 -8.36
C MET A 199 1.30 -22.25 -7.64
N SER A 200 1.90 -22.04 -6.47
CA SER A 200 2.29 -23.15 -5.57
C SER A 200 1.25 -23.41 -4.48
N ARG A 201 0.56 -22.36 -4.02
CA ARG A 201 -0.56 -22.43 -3.06
C ARG A 201 -1.52 -21.27 -3.30
N GLY A 202 -2.78 -21.44 -2.92
CA GLY A 202 -3.76 -20.37 -2.95
C GLY A 202 -4.96 -20.65 -2.06
N ASN A 203 -5.53 -19.61 -1.49
CA ASN A 203 -6.83 -19.66 -0.84
C ASN A 203 -7.66 -18.44 -1.25
N TRP A 204 -8.97 -18.58 -1.19
CA TRP A 204 -9.89 -17.51 -1.52
C TRP A 204 -11.11 -17.55 -0.63
N LYS A 205 -11.78 -16.41 -0.51
CA LYS A 205 -13.01 -16.25 0.25
C LYS A 205 -13.93 -15.28 -0.47
N ALA A 206 -15.14 -15.75 -0.77
CA ALA A 206 -16.25 -14.88 -1.17
C ALA A 206 -17.18 -14.68 0.03
N SER A 207 -17.56 -13.43 0.31
CA SER A 207 -18.55 -13.11 1.33
C SER A 207 -19.61 -12.18 0.78
N GLY A 208 -20.88 -12.48 1.07
CA GLY A 208 -21.98 -11.51 0.92
C GLY A 208 -21.99 -10.44 2.03
N ARG A 209 -21.21 -10.62 3.11
CA ARG A 209 -21.06 -9.58 4.15
C ARG A 209 -20.13 -8.49 3.65
N GLY A 210 -20.59 -7.24 3.72
CA GLY A 210 -19.85 -6.09 3.21
C GLY A 210 -20.29 -5.63 1.83
N LYS A 211 -21.19 -6.36 1.15
CA LYS A 211 -21.84 -5.90 -0.08
C LYS A 211 -23.05 -5.03 0.27
N TYR A 212 -23.02 -3.79 -0.14
CA TYR A 212 -24.12 -2.84 0.06
C TYR A 212 -24.46 -2.20 -1.28
N SER A 213 -25.75 -2.19 -1.62
CA SER A 213 -26.24 -1.54 -2.83
C SER A 213 -26.56 -0.06 -2.56
N LYS A 214 -26.77 0.29 -1.28
CA LYS A 214 -27.03 1.65 -0.84
C LYS A 214 -26.28 1.99 0.44
N VAL A 215 -25.66 3.17 0.49
CA VAL A 215 -25.07 3.74 1.71
C VAL A 215 -25.80 5.02 2.09
N ILE A 216 -26.14 5.18 3.37
CA ILE A 216 -26.68 6.43 3.93
C ILE A 216 -25.67 7.04 4.90
N ALA A 217 -25.44 8.35 4.76
CA ALA A 217 -24.70 9.17 5.69
C ALA A 217 -25.58 10.30 6.24
N GLU A 218 -25.34 10.71 7.48
CA GLU A 218 -26.08 11.82 8.11
C GLU A 218 -25.18 13.04 8.26
N TRP A 219 -25.75 14.24 8.12
CA TRP A 219 -25.05 15.50 8.41
C TRP A 219 -25.92 16.47 9.19
N SER A 220 -25.26 17.40 9.88
CA SER A 220 -25.91 18.45 10.68
C SER A 220 -26.02 19.75 9.88
N GLU A 221 -27.23 20.28 9.71
CA GLU A 221 -27.45 21.58 9.10
C GLU A 221 -27.27 22.70 10.16
N LEU A 222 -26.12 23.37 10.10
CA LEU A 222 -25.79 24.52 10.95
C LEU A 222 -26.78 25.67 10.64
N GLY A 223 -27.54 26.08 11.65
CA GLY A 223 -28.58 27.11 11.56
C GLY A 223 -30.01 26.58 11.70
N ALA A 224 -30.29 25.37 11.19
CA ALA A 224 -31.62 24.75 11.32
C ALA A 224 -31.71 23.76 12.48
N ALA A 225 -30.59 23.35 13.07
CA ALA A 225 -30.48 22.30 14.10
C ALA A 225 -31.15 20.97 13.68
N LYS A 226 -31.21 20.71 12.36
CA LYS A 226 -31.79 19.49 11.78
C LYS A 226 -30.70 18.53 11.32
N VAL A 227 -30.97 17.25 11.50
CA VAL A 227 -30.18 16.17 10.92
C VAL A 227 -30.76 15.85 9.56
N ARG A 228 -29.91 15.89 8.54
CA ARG A 228 -30.26 15.51 7.17
C ARG A 228 -29.50 14.26 6.76
N GLN A 229 -30.02 13.58 5.74
CA GLN A 229 -29.43 12.37 5.19
C GLN A 229 -29.09 12.57 3.73
N VAL A 230 -28.04 11.89 3.31
CA VAL A 230 -27.67 11.72 1.90
C VAL A 230 -27.51 10.23 1.63
N SER A 231 -27.60 9.84 0.37
CA SER A 231 -27.41 8.45 -0.03
C SER A 231 -26.54 8.31 -1.27
N ALA A 232 -25.74 7.26 -1.28
CA ALA A 232 -25.04 6.76 -2.45
C ALA A 232 -25.64 5.41 -2.86
N GLY A 233 -25.94 5.24 -4.16
CA GLY A 233 -26.55 4.02 -4.69
C GLY A 233 -28.01 3.82 -4.29
N ASP A 234 -28.53 2.67 -4.69
CA ASP A 234 -29.94 2.28 -4.60
C ASP A 234 -30.11 0.77 -4.36
N GLY A 235 -31.20 0.37 -3.71
CA GLY A 235 -31.50 -1.02 -3.36
C GLY A 235 -31.03 -1.48 -1.97
N GLU A 236 -31.03 -2.80 -1.76
CA GLU A 236 -30.59 -3.49 -0.54
C GLU A 236 -29.40 -4.42 -0.83
N PRO A 237 -28.52 -4.70 0.15
CA PRO A 237 -28.55 -4.27 1.55
C PRO A 237 -28.13 -2.81 1.74
N LEU A 238 -28.66 -2.17 2.79
CA LEU A 238 -28.34 -0.80 3.16
C LEU A 238 -27.26 -0.74 4.25
N LEU A 239 -26.20 0.05 4.03
CA LEU A 239 -25.26 0.45 5.06
C LEU A 239 -25.57 1.86 5.55
N LYS A 240 -25.79 2.01 6.85
CA LYS A 240 -25.82 3.34 7.47
C LYS A 240 -24.46 3.64 8.11
N LEU A 241 -23.80 4.71 7.67
CA LEU A 241 -22.56 5.17 8.31
C LEU A 241 -22.86 5.62 9.75
N ARG A 242 -21.96 5.24 10.67
CA ARG A 242 -22.16 5.46 12.11
C ARG A 242 -21.95 6.92 12.51
N HIS A 243 -21.07 7.62 11.81
CA HIS A 243 -20.68 8.98 12.15
C HIS A 243 -21.55 10.01 11.42
N ARG A 244 -21.79 11.12 12.10
CA ARG A 244 -22.45 12.30 11.52
C ARG A 244 -21.37 13.26 11.02
N TYR A 245 -21.62 13.83 9.85
CA TYR A 245 -20.70 14.75 9.18
C TYR A 245 -21.13 16.21 9.38
N ALA A 246 -20.19 17.14 9.20
CA ALA A 246 -20.43 18.55 9.45
C ALA A 246 -21.19 19.22 8.29
N SER A 247 -21.10 18.68 7.09
CA SER A 247 -21.76 19.23 5.89
C SER A 247 -22.36 18.15 4.99
N GLN A 248 -23.27 18.57 4.10
CA GLN A 248 -23.85 17.71 3.07
C GLN A 248 -22.78 17.10 2.18
N ASN A 249 -21.80 17.89 1.75
CA ASN A 249 -20.75 17.46 0.83
C ASN A 249 -19.82 16.43 1.47
N GLU A 250 -19.48 16.58 2.75
CA GLU A 250 -18.72 15.57 3.49
C GLU A 250 -19.49 14.25 3.63
N ALA A 251 -20.77 14.33 4.00
CA ALA A 251 -21.60 13.13 4.11
C ALA A 251 -21.74 12.42 2.75
N GLN A 252 -21.89 13.16 1.66
CA GLN A 252 -22.03 12.57 0.33
C GLN A 252 -20.75 11.86 -0.09
N ARG A 253 -19.59 12.51 0.07
CA ARG A 253 -18.27 11.89 -0.20
C ARG A 253 -18.07 10.61 0.60
N ALA A 254 -18.39 10.63 1.89
CA ALA A 254 -18.26 9.46 2.73
C ALA A 254 -19.20 8.32 2.32
N ALA A 255 -20.44 8.65 1.90
CA ALA A 255 -21.39 7.66 1.38
C ALA A 255 -20.88 7.03 0.07
N ASP A 256 -20.41 7.85 -0.87
CA ASP A 256 -19.87 7.41 -2.17
C ASP A 256 -18.63 6.53 -1.98
N SER A 257 -17.68 6.98 -1.16
CA SER A 257 -16.46 6.24 -0.82
C SER A 257 -16.76 4.89 -0.18
N ALA A 258 -17.68 4.87 0.79
CA ALA A 258 -18.08 3.63 1.45
C ALA A 258 -18.79 2.67 0.49
N LEU A 259 -19.59 3.17 -0.45
CA LEU A 259 -20.25 2.35 -1.47
C LEU A 259 -19.22 1.70 -2.39
N GLU A 260 -18.28 2.48 -2.91
CA GLU A 260 -17.22 1.98 -3.80
C GLU A 260 -16.31 0.96 -3.09
N SER A 261 -15.92 1.24 -1.84
CA SER A 261 -15.14 0.30 -1.03
C SER A 261 -15.92 -1.00 -0.72
N SER A 262 -17.24 -0.92 -0.57
CA SER A 262 -18.08 -2.09 -0.25
C SER A 262 -18.12 -3.11 -1.39
N LYS A 263 -18.07 -2.65 -2.64
CA LYS A 263 -18.05 -3.51 -3.83
C LYS A 263 -16.81 -4.41 -3.84
N ARG A 264 -15.63 -3.86 -3.53
CA ARG A 264 -14.35 -4.60 -3.55
C ARG A 264 -14.12 -5.52 -2.34
N ALA A 265 -14.85 -5.33 -1.25
CA ALA A 265 -14.64 -6.12 -0.03
C ALA A 265 -15.23 -7.54 -0.10
N SER A 266 -15.97 -7.87 -1.17
CA SER A 266 -16.73 -9.11 -1.28
C SER A 266 -15.84 -10.32 -1.59
N GLY A 267 -14.77 -10.16 -2.38
CA GLY A 267 -13.81 -11.21 -2.72
C GLY A 267 -12.44 -10.98 -2.10
N LYS A 268 -11.85 -12.01 -1.49
CA LYS A 268 -10.45 -12.01 -1.04
C LYS A 268 -9.72 -13.24 -1.58
N ALA A 269 -8.47 -13.06 -1.98
CA ALA A 269 -7.58 -14.14 -2.38
C ALA A 269 -6.20 -13.93 -1.74
N SER A 270 -5.53 -15.04 -1.46
CA SER A 270 -4.13 -15.05 -1.04
C SER A 270 -3.42 -16.15 -1.83
N ILE A 271 -2.50 -15.76 -2.69
CA ILE A 271 -1.85 -16.62 -3.69
C ILE A 271 -0.35 -16.59 -3.49
N GLN A 272 0.28 -17.76 -3.49
CA GLN A 272 1.72 -17.93 -3.50
C GLN A 272 2.15 -18.46 -4.86
N LEU A 273 3.06 -17.78 -5.54
CA LEU A 273 3.66 -18.24 -6.78
C LEU A 273 4.68 -19.35 -6.52
N ALA A 274 5.00 -20.13 -7.56
CA ALA A 274 6.04 -21.14 -7.53
C ALA A 274 7.46 -20.55 -7.68
N GLY A 275 7.57 -19.25 -7.96
CA GLY A 275 8.83 -18.55 -8.13
C GLY A 275 8.75 -17.06 -7.79
N PHE A 276 9.76 -16.33 -8.24
CA PHE A 276 9.88 -14.90 -8.05
C PHE A 276 9.20 -14.12 -9.18
N ASP A 277 8.43 -13.10 -8.82
CA ASP A 277 7.93 -12.09 -9.75
C ASP A 277 8.14 -10.71 -9.12
N GLY A 278 9.27 -10.08 -9.46
CA GLY A 278 9.62 -8.74 -8.96
C GLY A 278 8.83 -7.60 -9.59
N GLY A 279 7.93 -7.89 -10.54
CA GLY A 279 7.05 -6.89 -11.17
C GLY A 279 5.72 -6.71 -10.45
N LEU A 280 5.38 -7.58 -9.49
CA LEU A 280 4.15 -7.44 -8.71
C LEU A 280 4.29 -6.34 -7.67
N LEU A 281 3.29 -5.45 -7.64
CA LEU A 281 3.23 -4.30 -6.74
C LEU A 281 1.85 -4.21 -6.11
N ALA A 282 1.77 -3.75 -4.88
CA ALA A 282 0.50 -3.40 -4.26
C ALA A 282 -0.15 -2.24 -5.03
N GLU A 283 -1.49 -2.23 -5.05
CA GLU A 283 -2.33 -1.30 -5.82
C GLU A 283 -2.32 -1.50 -7.33
N GLY A 284 -1.48 -2.42 -7.83
CA GLY A 284 -1.59 -2.99 -9.17
C GLY A 284 -2.73 -4.02 -9.29
N PHE A 285 -2.92 -4.52 -10.50
CA PHE A 285 -3.87 -5.60 -10.78
C PHE A 285 -3.13 -6.85 -11.25
N VAL A 286 -3.68 -8.01 -10.94
CA VAL A 286 -3.31 -9.28 -11.58
C VAL A 286 -4.52 -9.87 -12.28
N ASP A 287 -4.32 -10.56 -13.40
CA ASP A 287 -5.36 -11.35 -14.06
C ASP A 287 -5.15 -12.84 -13.78
N LEU A 288 -6.04 -13.44 -12.98
CA LEU A 288 -5.93 -14.85 -12.62
C LEU A 288 -6.61 -15.73 -13.66
N GLN A 289 -5.87 -16.71 -14.17
CA GLN A 289 -6.33 -17.62 -15.21
C GLN A 289 -6.10 -19.09 -14.84
N GLY A 290 -6.89 -19.99 -15.45
CA GLY A 290 -6.79 -21.44 -15.21
C GLY A 290 -7.34 -21.91 -13.86
N ILE A 291 -8.00 -21.02 -13.10
CA ILE A 291 -8.71 -21.34 -11.86
C ILE A 291 -10.22 -21.44 -12.09
N HIS A 292 -10.99 -21.68 -11.02
CA HIS A 292 -12.46 -21.75 -11.11
C HIS A 292 -13.02 -20.50 -11.84
N PRO A 293 -13.93 -20.63 -12.82
CA PRO A 293 -14.37 -19.51 -13.66
C PRO A 293 -14.89 -18.30 -12.88
N GLY A 294 -15.61 -18.56 -11.79
CA GLY A 294 -16.09 -17.49 -10.91
C GLY A 294 -14.99 -16.72 -10.18
N LEU A 295 -13.73 -17.17 -10.16
CA LEU A 295 -12.58 -16.52 -9.52
C LEU A 295 -11.58 -15.94 -10.53
N SER A 296 -11.67 -16.34 -11.80
CA SER A 296 -10.81 -15.85 -12.87
C SER A 296 -11.06 -14.37 -13.13
N GLY A 297 -10.09 -13.69 -13.72
CA GLY A 297 -10.18 -12.27 -14.05
C GLY A 297 -9.33 -11.39 -13.13
N LYS A 298 -9.64 -10.09 -13.13
CA LYS A 298 -8.83 -9.06 -12.47
C LYS A 298 -9.03 -9.05 -10.95
N TRP A 299 -7.91 -9.06 -10.22
CA TRP A 299 -7.85 -8.86 -8.78
C TRP A 299 -6.97 -7.65 -8.46
N LEU A 300 -7.46 -6.76 -7.60
CA LEU A 300 -6.67 -5.65 -7.08
C LEU A 300 -5.71 -6.20 -6.02
N VAL A 301 -4.42 -6.00 -6.22
CA VAL A 301 -3.41 -6.43 -5.26
C VAL A 301 -3.38 -5.46 -4.08
N THR A 302 -3.49 -6.01 -2.87
CA THR A 302 -3.51 -5.27 -1.60
C THR A 302 -2.23 -5.40 -0.81
N GLN A 303 -1.48 -6.48 -1.04
CA GLN A 303 -0.19 -6.73 -0.43
C GLN A 303 0.62 -7.62 -1.37
N VAL A 304 1.90 -7.34 -1.53
CA VAL A 304 2.88 -8.25 -2.15
C VAL A 304 3.91 -8.61 -1.11
N THR A 305 4.37 -9.86 -1.11
CA THR A 305 5.43 -10.33 -0.22
C THR A 305 6.43 -11.14 -1.03
N HIS A 306 7.68 -10.68 -1.04
CA HIS A 306 8.80 -11.43 -1.59
C HIS A 306 9.56 -12.05 -0.43
N ARG A 307 9.80 -13.36 -0.51
CA ARG A 307 10.50 -14.09 0.54
C ARG A 307 11.65 -14.89 -0.06
N LEU A 308 12.84 -14.59 0.43
CA LEU A 308 14.07 -15.34 0.15
C LEU A 308 14.44 -16.16 1.38
N GLY A 309 14.30 -17.46 1.29
CA GLY A 309 14.93 -18.43 2.19
C GLY A 309 15.75 -19.41 1.36
N ASN A 310 15.46 -20.71 1.46
CA ASN A 310 16.03 -21.71 0.55
C ASN A 310 15.62 -21.49 -0.92
N THR A 311 14.46 -20.88 -1.14
CA THR A 311 13.95 -20.47 -2.45
C THR A 311 13.55 -18.99 -2.40
N LEU A 312 13.49 -18.35 -3.57
CA LEU A 312 12.90 -17.03 -3.73
C LEU A 312 11.49 -17.19 -4.30
N ILE A 313 10.51 -16.74 -3.53
CA ILE A 313 9.09 -16.82 -3.90
C ILE A 313 8.41 -15.48 -3.73
N THR A 314 7.35 -15.27 -4.50
CA THR A 314 6.44 -14.12 -4.36
C THR A 314 5.05 -14.62 -4.00
N SER A 315 4.40 -13.94 -3.07
CA SER A 315 2.98 -14.12 -2.75
C SER A 315 2.28 -12.78 -2.75
N PHE A 316 0.98 -12.78 -2.99
CA PHE A 316 0.18 -11.57 -2.92
C PHE A 316 -1.20 -11.85 -2.33
N ASP A 317 -1.75 -10.84 -1.68
CA ASP A 317 -3.14 -10.80 -1.25
C ASP A 317 -3.92 -9.87 -2.18
N GLY A 318 -5.08 -10.33 -2.65
CA GLY A 318 -5.92 -9.60 -3.58
C GLY A 318 -7.35 -9.43 -3.08
N GLU A 319 -8.00 -8.36 -3.53
CA GLU A 319 -9.43 -8.12 -3.36
C GLU A 319 -10.11 -7.85 -4.70
N ARG A 320 -11.41 -8.13 -4.79
CA ARG A 320 -12.23 -7.79 -5.97
C ARG A 320 -13.70 -7.72 -5.60
N ASP A 321 -14.48 -7.16 -6.51
CA ASP A 321 -15.92 -7.40 -6.53
C ASP A 321 -16.20 -8.80 -7.10
N ASN A 322 -17.01 -9.61 -6.42
CA ASN A 322 -17.31 -10.98 -6.83
C ASN A 322 -18.33 -11.07 -7.97
N ASP A 323 -19.05 -9.99 -8.25
CA ASP A 323 -20.08 -9.95 -9.30
C ASP A 323 -19.60 -9.25 -10.59
N ALA A 324 -18.30 -8.92 -10.65
CA ALA A 324 -17.65 -8.29 -11.80
C ALA A 324 -17.13 -9.31 -12.83
#